data_AF-A0A101X3Q6-F1
#
_entry.id   AF-A0A101X3Q6-F1
#
_cell.length_a   1.000
_cell.length_b   1.000
_cell.length_c   1.000
_cell.angle_alpha   90.00
_cell.angle_beta   90.00
_cell.angle_gamma   90.00
#
_symmetry.space_group_name_H-M   'P 1'
#
loop_
_entity.id
_entity.type
_entity.pdbx_description
1 polymer ?
#
loop_
_entity_poly.entity_id
_entity_poly.type
_entity_poly.pdbx_seq_one_letter_code
_entity_poly.pdbx_strand_id
1 'polypeptide(L)'
;MQGVALFEVHGDRHVIYFDLNAVGLSEINVEESQFTILNEVENELRSIIDKYGPLTTSDVGFEYDDWPVGRGIILTRLYMRDGEVKLVLLASYGRSLITKLSSRLSKLGWKPIFIFDIRKVARSRYPQR
;
A
#
# COMPACT_ATOMS: atom_id res chain seq x y z
N MET A 1 4.30 -11.73 -2.80
CA MET A 1 3.65 -10.61 -2.11
C MET A 1 3.14 -11.05 -0.74
N GLN A 2 3.30 -10.25 0.32
CA GLN A 2 2.82 -10.59 1.66
C GLN A 2 1.65 -9.70 2.11
N GLY A 3 1.49 -8.50 1.56
CA GLY A 3 0.31 -7.67 1.78
C GLY A 3 0.06 -6.63 0.69
N VAL A 4 -1.20 -6.21 0.58
CA VAL A 4 -1.74 -5.22 -0.36
C VAL A 4 -2.79 -4.38 0.33
N ALA A 5 -2.84 -3.08 0.04
CA ALA A 5 -3.97 -2.25 0.38
C ALA A 5 -4.28 -1.22 -0.71
N LEU A 6 -5.57 -1.00 -0.97
CA LEU A 6 -6.07 0.05 -1.85
C LEU A 6 -6.87 1.05 -1.02
N PHE A 7 -6.54 2.32 -1.14
CA PHE A 7 -7.20 3.42 -0.43
C PHE A 7 -7.82 4.40 -1.42
N GLU A 8 -8.97 4.95 -1.04
CA GLU A 8 -9.49 6.21 -1.55
C GLU A 8 -8.85 7.36 -0.76
N VAL A 9 -8.31 8.34 -1.47
CA VAL A 9 -7.64 9.50 -0.91
C VAL A 9 -8.09 10.77 -1.62
N HIS A 10 -7.85 11.92 -0.97
CA HIS A 10 -8.16 13.24 -1.51
C HIS A 10 -6.99 14.17 -1.23
N GLY A 11 -6.34 14.66 -2.28
CA GLY A 11 -5.22 15.58 -2.15
C GLY A 11 -4.33 15.56 -3.38
N ASP A 12 -3.47 16.57 -3.48
CA ASP A 12 -2.40 16.56 -4.48
C ASP A 12 -1.26 15.60 -4.06
N ARG A 13 -0.29 15.41 -4.96
CA ARG A 13 0.86 14.53 -4.73
C ARG A 13 1.66 14.92 -3.47
N HIS A 14 1.78 16.21 -3.15
CA HIS A 14 2.56 16.66 -2.00
C HIS A 14 1.88 16.27 -0.68
N VAL A 15 0.55 16.40 -0.61
CA VAL A 15 -0.23 15.95 0.55
C VAL A 15 -0.08 14.45 0.74
N ILE A 16 -0.19 13.66 -0.33
CA ILE A 16 -0.01 12.20 -0.25
C ILE A 16 1.38 11.83 0.24
N TYR A 17 2.43 12.50 -0.24
CA TYR A 17 3.80 12.24 0.19
C TYR A 17 4.03 12.65 1.65
N PHE A 18 3.42 13.76 2.07
CA PHE A 18 3.45 14.19 3.46
C PHE A 18 2.80 13.15 4.39
N ASP A 19 1.63 12.63 4.02
CA ASP A 19 0.94 11.59 4.80
C ASP A 19 1.75 10.29 4.88
N LEU A 20 2.33 9.86 3.75
CA LEU A 20 3.20 8.68 3.70
C LEU A 20 4.43 8.88 4.59
N ASN A 21 5.05 10.06 4.56
CA ASN A 21 6.17 10.39 5.43
C ASN A 21 5.79 10.40 6.91
N ALA A 22 4.62 10.97 7.25
CA ALA A 22 4.11 11.02 8.60
C ALA A 22 3.85 9.62 9.21
N VAL A 23 3.58 8.60 8.38
CA VAL A 23 3.45 7.21 8.85
C VAL A 23 4.78 6.43 8.87
N GLY A 24 5.89 7.08 8.54
CA GLY A 24 7.25 6.52 8.60
C GLY A 24 7.78 5.99 7.27
N LEU A 25 7.23 6.45 6.13
CA LEU A 25 7.71 6.05 4.81
C LEU A 25 8.64 7.10 4.21
N SER A 26 9.81 6.68 3.77
CA SER A 26 10.77 7.52 3.06
C SER A 26 10.90 7.07 1.62
N GLU A 27 10.81 8.00 0.66
CA GLU A 27 10.93 7.67 -0.76
C GLU A 27 12.32 7.10 -1.06
N ILE A 28 12.36 6.03 -1.87
CA ILE A 28 13.58 5.40 -2.33
C ILE A 28 13.49 5.09 -3.83
N ASN A 29 14.65 5.06 -4.48
CA ASN A 29 14.73 4.60 -5.86
C ASN A 29 14.66 3.07 -5.91
N VAL A 30 13.71 2.57 -6.68
CA VAL A 30 13.40 1.15 -6.86
C VAL A 30 13.48 0.86 -8.35
N GLU A 31 14.07 -0.27 -8.74
CA GLU A 31 14.12 -0.67 -10.14
C GLU A 31 12.71 -0.90 -10.70
N GLU A 32 12.47 -0.50 -11.96
CA GLU A 32 11.16 -0.63 -12.62
C GLU A 32 10.63 -2.07 -12.60
N SER A 33 11.55 -3.05 -12.68
CA SER A 33 11.26 -4.48 -12.61
C SER A 33 10.52 -4.90 -11.34
N GLN A 34 10.71 -4.18 -10.23
CA GLN A 34 10.09 -4.50 -8.94
C GLN A 34 8.61 -4.09 -8.88
N PHE A 35 8.17 -3.13 -9.70
CA PHE A 35 6.77 -2.67 -9.76
C PHE A 35 5.85 -3.63 -10.53
N THR A 36 6.38 -4.70 -11.13
CA THR A 36 5.60 -5.73 -11.81
C THR A 36 4.45 -6.29 -10.96
N ILE A 37 4.65 -6.41 -9.65
CA ILE A 37 3.61 -6.85 -8.71
C ILE A 37 2.42 -5.87 -8.64
N LEU A 38 2.64 -4.57 -8.83
CA LEU A 38 1.54 -3.59 -8.85
C LEU A 38 0.64 -3.82 -10.06
N ASN A 39 1.19 -4.27 -11.20
CA ASN A 39 0.40 -4.61 -12.38
C ASN A 39 -0.47 -5.86 -12.15
N GLU A 40 0.07 -6.89 -11.49
CA GLU A 40 -0.68 -8.10 -11.14
C GLU A 40 -1.86 -7.76 -10.23
N VAL A 41 -1.60 -7.00 -9.17
CA VAL A 41 -2.62 -6.58 -8.21
C VAL A 41 -3.66 -5.64 -8.84
N GLU A 42 -3.23 -4.70 -9.67
CA GLU A 42 -4.16 -3.82 -10.40
C GLU A 42 -5.10 -4.62 -11.29
N ASN A 43 -4.61 -5.66 -11.98
CA ASN A 43 -5.46 -6.51 -12.81
C ASN A 43 -6.52 -7.25 -11.98
N GLU A 44 -6.17 -7.70 -10.77
CA GLU A 44 -7.14 -8.32 -9.84
C GLU A 44 -8.18 -7.29 -9.32
N LEU A 45 -7.75 -6.05 -9.07
CA LEU A 45 -8.59 -4.98 -8.54
C LEU A 45 -9.24 -4.11 -9.63
N ARG A 46 -9.06 -4.44 -10.91
CA ARG A 46 -9.45 -3.61 -12.05
C ARG A 46 -10.92 -3.18 -12.00
N SER A 47 -11.82 -4.12 -11.70
CA SER A 47 -13.26 -3.85 -11.58
C SER A 47 -13.63 -2.83 -10.50
N ILE A 48 -12.77 -2.63 -9.49
CA ILE A 48 -12.93 -1.64 -8.43
C ILE A 48 -12.35 -0.30 -8.89
N ILE A 49 -11.15 -0.33 -9.46
CA ILE A 49 -10.42 0.86 -9.93
C ILE A 49 -11.19 1.54 -11.06
N ASP A 50 -11.73 0.79 -12.01
CA ASP A 50 -12.45 1.30 -13.19
C ASP A 50 -13.69 2.14 -12.80
N LYS A 51 -14.26 1.94 -11.61
CA LYS A 51 -15.39 2.75 -11.10
C LYS A 51 -15.04 4.22 -10.91
N TYR A 52 -13.76 4.55 -10.81
CA TYR A 52 -13.26 5.91 -10.67
C TYR A 52 -13.05 6.61 -12.02
N GLY A 53 -13.26 5.91 -13.13
CA GLY A 53 -13.05 6.43 -14.49
C GLY A 53 -11.58 6.41 -14.91
N PRO A 54 -11.22 7.14 -15.99
CA PRO A 54 -9.84 7.18 -16.47
C PRO A 54 -8.93 7.89 -15.46
N LEU A 55 -7.84 7.22 -15.08
CA LEU A 55 -6.83 7.71 -14.15
C LEU A 55 -5.44 7.55 -14.77
N THR A 56 -4.55 8.52 -14.54
CA THR A 56 -3.12 8.37 -14.83
C THR A 56 -2.41 7.74 -13.63
N THR A 57 -1.32 7.02 -13.87
CA THR A 57 -0.60 6.32 -12.80
C THR A 57 0.82 6.86 -12.60
N SER A 58 1.30 6.78 -11.36
CA SER A 58 2.70 7.04 -11.02
C SER A 58 3.13 6.04 -9.96
N ASP A 59 4.21 5.31 -10.23
CA ASP A 59 4.76 4.32 -9.33
C ASP A 59 5.93 4.92 -8.53
N VAL A 60 5.98 4.59 -7.24
CA VAL A 60 6.93 5.16 -6.29
C VAL A 60 7.32 4.10 -5.26
N GLY A 61 8.62 4.00 -4.99
CA GLY A 61 9.15 3.13 -3.95
C GLY A 61 9.29 3.85 -2.62
N PHE A 62 8.95 3.18 -1.52
CA PHE A 62 9.16 3.69 -0.18
C PHE A 62 9.86 2.65 0.70
N GLU A 63 10.74 3.11 1.56
CA GLU A 63 11.27 2.36 2.68
C GLU A 63 10.48 2.70 3.94
N TYR A 64 10.05 1.67 4.66
CA TYR A 64 9.59 1.76 6.03
C TYR A 64 10.75 1.41 6.95
N ASP A 65 11.25 2.37 7.75
CA ASP A 65 12.23 2.11 8.80
C ASP A 65 11.67 2.59 10.15
N ASP A 66 11.08 1.66 10.90
CA ASP A 66 10.61 1.87 12.26
C ASP A 66 11.38 0.91 13.17
N TRP A 67 12.68 1.18 13.38
CA TRP A 67 13.54 0.36 14.23
C TRP A 67 13.09 0.42 15.70
N PRO A 68 12.99 -0.72 16.43
CA PRO A 68 13.29 -2.11 16.03
C PRO A 68 12.07 -2.91 15.52
N VAL A 69 10.94 -2.23 15.30
CA VAL A 69 9.60 -2.81 15.09
C VAL A 69 9.39 -3.38 13.69
N GLY A 70 10.06 -2.84 12.67
CA GLY A 70 10.00 -3.38 11.32
C GLY A 70 10.74 -2.54 10.29
N ARG A 71 11.32 -3.23 9.32
CA ARG A 71 11.90 -2.66 8.11
C ARG A 71 11.30 -3.31 6.87
N GLY A 72 11.16 -2.56 5.79
CA GLY A 72 10.82 -3.14 4.50
C GLY A 72 10.44 -2.15 3.43
N ILE A 73 10.36 -2.64 2.20
CA ILE A 73 9.99 -1.86 1.03
C ILE A 73 8.48 -1.93 0.81
N ILE A 74 7.89 -0.77 0.51
CA ILE A 74 6.51 -0.58 0.09
C ILE A 74 6.55 -0.03 -1.34
N LEU A 75 5.92 -0.76 -2.26
CA LEU A 75 5.71 -0.31 -3.62
C LEU A 75 4.35 0.37 -3.68
N THR A 76 4.30 1.57 -4.27
CA THR A 76 3.12 2.40 -4.26
C THR A 76 2.75 2.80 -5.69
N ARG A 77 1.48 2.64 -6.06
CA ARG A 77 0.90 3.23 -7.28
C ARG A 77 -0.11 4.29 -6.90
N LEU A 78 0.12 5.50 -7.41
CA LEU A 78 -0.80 6.62 -7.29
C LEU A 78 -1.68 6.67 -8.52
N TYR A 79 -3.00 6.75 -8.33
CA TYR A 79 -3.94 6.96 -9.43
C TYR A 79 -4.47 8.39 -9.36
N MET A 80 -4.29 9.14 -10.45
CA MET A 80 -4.46 10.58 -10.49
C MET A 80 -5.46 11.01 -11.54
N ARG A 81 -6.17 12.10 -11.26
CA ARG A 81 -7.03 12.81 -12.21
C ARG A 81 -7.05 14.30 -11.86
N ASP A 82 -6.89 15.15 -12.88
CA ASP A 82 -6.94 16.61 -12.74
C ASP A 82 -5.98 17.16 -11.67
N GLY A 83 -4.80 16.53 -11.50
CA GLY A 83 -3.79 16.93 -10.51
C GLY A 83 -4.04 16.42 -9.09
N GLU A 84 -5.14 15.70 -8.85
CA GLU A 84 -5.48 15.12 -7.56
C GLU A 84 -5.26 13.60 -7.58
N VAL A 85 -4.72 13.05 -6.50
CA VAL A 85 -4.64 11.61 -6.26
C VAL A 85 -6.00 11.14 -5.76
N LYS A 86 -6.59 10.15 -6.43
CA LYS A 86 -7.90 9.58 -6.09
C LYS A 86 -7.77 8.24 -5.39
N LEU A 87 -6.80 7.44 -5.82
CA LEU A 87 -6.51 6.15 -5.23
C LEU A 87 -5.02 5.98 -4.97
N VAL A 88 -4.71 5.21 -3.93
CA VAL A 88 -3.34 4.76 -3.66
C VAL A 88 -3.36 3.26 -3.42
N LEU A 89 -2.59 2.53 -4.23
CA LEU A 89 -2.33 1.11 -4.06
C LEU A 89 -0.96 0.93 -3.40
N LEU A 90 -0.93 0.23 -2.28
CA LEU A 90 0.28 -0.15 -1.56
C LEU A 90 0.47 -1.66 -1.66
N ALA A 91 1.68 -2.10 -1.98
CA ALA A 91 2.07 -3.50 -1.96
C ALA A 91 3.38 -3.67 -1.18
N SER A 92 3.49 -4.75 -0.41
CA SER A 92 4.72 -5.07 0.31
C SER A 92 5.06 -6.55 0.25
N TYR A 93 6.37 -6.81 0.22
CA TYR A 93 6.94 -8.13 0.48
C TYR A 93 7.19 -8.37 1.98
N GLY A 94 7.12 -7.33 2.82
CA GLY A 94 7.26 -7.43 4.27
C GLY A 94 5.97 -7.89 4.95
N ARG A 95 6.11 -8.72 5.99
CA ARG A 95 4.98 -9.26 6.74
C ARG A 95 4.33 -8.19 7.61
N SER A 96 3.00 -8.13 7.61
CA SER A 96 2.22 -7.28 8.52
C SER A 96 2.48 -5.77 8.40
N LEU A 97 3.30 -5.34 7.43
CA LEU A 97 3.60 -3.92 7.21
C LEU A 97 2.36 -3.20 6.70
N ILE A 98 1.65 -3.79 5.74
CA ILE A 98 0.43 -3.21 5.19
C ILE A 98 -0.64 -3.06 6.27
N THR A 99 -0.87 -4.07 7.11
CA THR A 99 -1.83 -3.94 8.22
C THR A 99 -1.49 -2.78 9.17
N LYS A 100 -0.20 -2.64 9.54
CA LYS A 100 0.27 -1.54 10.41
C LYS A 100 0.09 -0.17 9.75
N LEU A 101 0.54 -0.03 8.51
CA LEU A 101 0.44 1.21 7.73
C LEU A 101 -1.01 1.59 7.51
N SER A 102 -1.87 0.63 7.17
CA SER A 102 -3.30 0.88 6.95
C SER A 102 -3.96 1.52 8.17
N SER A 103 -3.65 1.04 9.38
CA SER A 103 -4.21 1.64 10.61
C SER A 103 -3.74 3.09 10.83
N ARG A 104 -2.49 3.41 10.49
CA ARG A 104 -1.95 4.78 10.61
C ARG A 104 -2.54 5.70 9.54
N LEU A 105 -2.59 5.25 8.29
CA LEU A 105 -3.13 6.01 7.16
C LEU A 105 -4.63 6.30 7.33
N SER A 106 -5.40 5.35 7.85
CA SER A 106 -6.83 5.60 8.14
C SER A 106 -7.05 6.67 9.21
N LYS A 107 -6.10 6.88 10.12
CA LYS A 107 -6.17 8.00 11.09
C LYS A 107 -5.89 9.36 10.43
N LEU A 108 -5.21 9.37 9.28
CA LEU A 108 -5.00 10.56 8.44
C LEU A 108 -6.15 10.79 7.46
N GLY A 109 -7.22 9.99 7.52
CA GLY A 109 -8.40 10.15 6.66
C GLY A 109 -8.36 9.31 5.37
N TRP A 110 -7.34 8.48 5.16
CA TRP A 110 -7.30 7.57 4.02
C TRP A 110 -8.35 6.48 4.19
N LYS A 111 -9.26 6.37 3.25
CA LYS A 111 -10.39 5.45 3.35
C LYS A 111 -10.05 4.11 2.70
N PRO A 112 -9.97 3.01 3.47
CA PRO A 112 -9.61 1.71 2.92
C PRO A 112 -10.74 1.17 2.04
N ILE A 113 -10.40 0.77 0.82
CA ILE A 113 -11.30 0.04 -0.08
C ILE A 113 -11.05 -1.47 0.03
N PHE A 114 -9.78 -1.85 0.07
CA PHE A 114 -9.34 -3.24 0.13
C PHE A 114 -8.07 -3.35 0.95
N ILE A 115 -7.97 -4.35 1.83
CA ILE A 115 -6.75 -4.68 2.56
C ILE A 115 -6.63 -6.20 2.60
N PHE A 116 -5.47 -6.69 2.20
CA PHE A 116 -5.12 -8.10 2.27
C PHE A 116 -3.71 -8.27 2.83
N ASP A 117 -3.54 -9.16 3.80
CA ASP A 117 -2.25 -9.45 4.41
C ASP A 117 -2.19 -10.95 4.73
N ILE A 118 -1.18 -11.63 4.21
CA ILE A 118 -1.00 -13.08 4.41
C ILE A 118 -0.52 -13.30 5.86
N ARG A 119 -1.47 -13.55 6.76
CA ARG A 119 -1.16 -14.02 8.11
C ARG A 119 -0.84 -15.51 8.06
N LYS A 120 0.27 -15.94 8.68
CA LYS A 120 0.45 -17.38 8.98
C LYS A 120 -0.68 -17.80 9.92
N VAL A 121 -1.47 -18.78 9.51
CA VAL A 121 -2.25 -19.60 10.45
C VAL A 121 -1.23 -20.24 11.38
N ALA A 122 -1.19 -19.83 12.65
CA ALA A 122 -0.46 -20.58 13.65
C ALA A 122 -1.07 -21.98 13.66
N ARG A 123 -0.28 -23.01 13.29
CA ARG A 123 -0.67 -24.38 13.59
C ARG A 123 -0.81 -24.44 15.11
N SER A 124 -2.04 -24.37 15.59
CA SER A 124 -2.39 -24.72 16.96
C SER A 124 -1.90 -26.16 17.15
N ARG A 125 -0.76 -26.31 17.84
CA ARG A 125 -0.43 -27.58 18.48
C ARG A 125 -1.37 -27.67 19.67
N TYR A 126 -2.59 -28.14 19.43
CA TYR A 126 -3.33 -28.79 20.50
C TYR A 126 -2.52 -30.04 20.89
N PRO A 127 -2.08 -30.19 22.15
CA PRO A 127 -1.72 -31.52 22.62
C PRO A 127 -3.03 -32.30 22.62
N GLN A 128 -3.16 -33.28 21.73
CA GLN A 128 -4.17 -34.31 21.93
C GLN A 128 -3.79 -35.03 23.23
N ARG A 129 -4.67 -34.89 24.22
CA ARG A 129 -4.63 -35.63 25.48
C ARG A 129 -4.95 -37.09 25.24
#